data_AF-A0A6N9JS17-F1
#
_entry.id   AF-A0A6N9JS17-F1
#
_cell.length_a   1.000
_cell.length_b   1.000
_cell.length_c   1.000
_cell.angle_alpha   90.00
_cell.angle_beta   90.00
_cell.angle_gamma   90.00
#
_symmetry.space_group_name_H-M   'P 1'
#
loop_
_entity.id
_entity.type
_entity.pdbx_description
1 polymer ?
#
loop_
_entity_poly.entity_id
_entity_poly.type
_entity_poly.pdbx_seq_one_letter_code
_entity_poly.pdbx_strand_id
1 'polypeptide(L)'
;MVGQITGKNELKKNGSGYSDPTAYKAIMNVGGATAMNTYHGDIFYIANDGRAGETPAIIVSPDTWLEQDPEFVQAVLMTTKENEQLLTHVEVMCRVPSIALCERIFKVDTDRIGEYIRSCTEEEIQKVDEAIMLTLGITENNNTADQEKIKQLEKQLAKEKETSDRILAKFREETERYNELEREKGYGNDKEYIRAIAERDVYKSMYMDLLERKMNG
;
A
#
# COMPACT_ATOMS: atom_id res chain seq x y z
N MET A 1 -1.67 17.75 18.38
CA MET A 1 -1.61 16.44 17.69
C MET A 1 -0.20 16.30 17.15
N VAL A 2 0.44 15.21 17.55
CA VAL A 2 1.85 14.93 17.37
C VAL A 2 2.10 14.56 15.92
N GLY A 3 2.77 15.44 15.17
CA GLY A 3 3.39 15.09 13.88
C GLY A 3 4.69 14.38 14.16
N GLN A 4 4.60 13.08 14.45
CA GLN A 4 5.75 12.19 14.57
C GLN A 4 6.11 11.66 13.18
N ILE A 5 7.43 11.50 12.98
CA ILE A 5 8.13 10.90 11.82
C ILE A 5 8.47 11.91 10.71
N THR A 6 9.37 12.85 11.01
CA THR A 6 10.27 13.40 9.98
C THR A 6 11.35 12.35 9.72
N GLY A 7 11.16 11.55 8.66
CA GLY A 7 12.17 10.60 8.22
C GLY A 7 13.49 11.31 7.93
N LYS A 8 14.61 10.75 8.38
CA LYS A 8 15.96 11.32 8.17
C LYS A 8 16.31 11.56 6.67
N ASN A 9 15.50 11.03 5.75
CA ASN A 9 15.59 11.20 4.30
C ASN A 9 15.22 12.65 3.85
N GLU A 10 14.33 13.35 4.56
CA GLU A 10 13.96 14.74 4.22
C GLU A 10 15.10 15.74 4.41
N LEU A 11 16.10 15.41 5.23
CA LEU A 11 17.28 16.26 5.47
C LEU A 11 18.21 16.40 4.25
N LYS A 12 18.09 15.49 3.27
CA LYS A 12 18.88 15.52 2.02
C LYS A 12 18.16 16.25 0.88
N LYS A 13 16.83 16.40 0.94
CA LYS A 13 16.03 17.02 -0.13
C LYS A 13 15.90 18.53 0.10
N ASN A 14 16.23 19.34 -0.89
CA ASN A 14 15.95 20.78 -0.85
C ASN A 14 14.44 21.04 -1.04
N GLY A 15 13.98 22.28 -0.83
CA GLY A 15 12.56 22.66 -0.98
C GLY A 15 11.97 22.50 -2.39
N SER A 16 12.77 22.10 -3.38
CA SER A 16 12.34 21.75 -4.74
C SER A 16 12.34 20.23 -5.02
N GLY A 17 12.60 19.40 -4.00
CA GLY A 17 12.63 17.93 -4.12
C GLY A 17 13.95 17.36 -4.65
N TYR A 18 14.93 18.21 -4.97
CA TYR A 18 16.26 17.78 -5.44
C TYR A 18 17.23 17.58 -4.27
N SER A 19 17.99 16.48 -4.29
CA SER A 19 19.10 16.28 -3.35
C SER A 19 20.34 17.04 -3.85
N ASP A 20 20.79 18.05 -3.10
CA ASP A 20 22.00 18.84 -3.42
C ASP A 20 23.24 18.14 -2.83
N PRO A 21 24.16 17.62 -3.66
CA PRO A 21 25.40 16.97 -3.19
C PRO A 21 26.28 17.89 -2.34
N THR A 22 26.19 19.21 -2.52
CA THR A 22 26.96 20.21 -1.77
C THR A 22 26.38 20.41 -0.37
N ALA A 23 25.05 20.47 -0.25
CA ALA A 23 24.35 20.54 1.02
C ALA A 23 24.65 19.30 1.88
N TYR A 24 24.68 18.12 1.26
CA TYR A 24 25.07 16.88 1.95
C TYR A 24 26.53 16.91 2.43
N LYS A 25 27.49 17.30 1.59
CA LYS A 25 28.90 17.47 2.00
C LYS A 25 29.05 18.47 3.16
N ALA A 26 28.24 19.53 3.18
CA ALA A 26 28.21 20.48 4.30
C ALA A 26 27.67 19.87 5.60
N ILE A 27 26.60 19.07 5.54
CA ILE A 27 26.05 18.37 6.72
C ILE A 27 27.04 17.36 7.31
N MET A 28 27.71 16.56 6.46
CA MET A 28 28.72 15.60 6.92
C MET A 28 29.91 16.28 7.62
N ASN A 29 30.36 17.42 7.09
CA ASN A 29 31.45 18.19 7.68
C ASN A 29 31.08 18.85 9.03
N VAL A 30 29.80 19.14 9.28
CA VAL A 30 29.32 19.80 10.50
C VAL A 30 28.94 18.77 11.58
N GLY A 31 28.44 17.60 11.20
CA GLY A 31 27.89 16.61 12.13
C GLY A 31 28.90 15.67 12.79
N GLY A 32 30.16 15.62 12.33
CA GLY A 32 31.16 14.68 12.86
C GLY A 32 30.75 13.19 12.74
N ALA A 33 29.76 12.90 11.90
CA ALA A 33 29.23 11.55 11.70
C ALA A 33 30.14 10.78 10.74
N THR A 34 30.68 9.64 11.21
CA THR A 34 31.51 8.73 10.43
C THR A 34 30.69 7.71 9.62
N ALA A 35 29.40 7.56 9.91
CA ALA A 35 28.51 6.65 9.22
C ALA A 35 27.64 7.40 8.20
N MET A 36 27.80 7.05 6.93
CA MET A 36 27.01 7.58 5.84
C MET A 36 25.60 6.98 5.88
N ASN A 37 24.61 7.74 6.34
CA ASN A 37 23.20 7.33 6.22
C ASN A 37 22.89 7.11 4.73
N THR A 38 22.74 5.85 4.34
CA THR A 38 22.40 5.41 3.00
C THR A 38 20.88 5.26 2.92
N TYR A 39 20.24 5.72 1.84
CA TYR A 39 18.80 5.53 1.61
C TYR A 39 18.53 4.79 0.31
N HIS A 40 17.33 4.23 0.21
CA HIS A 40 16.77 3.69 -1.01
C HIS A 40 16.77 4.76 -2.11
N GLY A 41 17.34 4.43 -3.26
CA GLY A 41 17.49 5.34 -4.39
C GLY A 41 18.74 6.25 -4.35
N ASP A 42 19.58 6.17 -3.32
CA ASP A 42 20.87 6.87 -3.33
C ASP A 42 21.84 6.23 -4.33
N ILE A 43 22.62 7.06 -5.04
CA ILE A 43 23.59 6.63 -6.05
C ILE A 43 25.01 6.87 -5.53
N PHE A 44 25.81 5.82 -5.53
CA PHE A 44 27.21 5.85 -5.10
C PHE A 44 28.14 5.24 -6.14
N TYR A 45 29.40 5.66 -6.11
CA TYR A 45 30.48 4.92 -6.72
C TYR A 45 30.84 3.71 -5.86
N ILE A 46 30.77 2.52 -6.44
CA ILE A 46 31.14 1.28 -5.75
C ILE A 46 32.58 0.92 -6.10
N ALA A 47 33.41 0.75 -5.08
CA ALA A 47 34.78 0.29 -5.23
C ALA A 47 34.79 -1.16 -5.71
N ASN A 48 35.54 -1.41 -6.79
CA ASN A 48 35.83 -2.77 -7.26
C ASN A 48 37.12 -3.28 -6.61
N ASP A 49 37.17 -4.56 -6.27
CA ASP A 49 38.32 -5.24 -5.65
C ASP A 49 39.54 -5.30 -6.59
N GLY A 50 40.15 -4.16 -6.91
CA GLY A 50 41.37 -4.05 -7.71
C GLY A 50 41.19 -3.96 -9.23
N ARG A 51 39.97 -3.74 -9.75
CA ARG A 51 39.76 -3.38 -11.18
C ARG A 51 39.71 -1.87 -11.34
N ALA A 52 40.38 -1.35 -12.37
CA ALA A 52 40.38 0.08 -12.67
C ALA A 52 38.95 0.56 -12.98
N GLY A 53 38.45 1.49 -12.15
CA GLY A 53 37.17 2.16 -12.33
C GLY A 53 36.18 1.88 -11.20
N GLU A 54 35.72 2.95 -10.56
CA GLU A 54 34.54 2.93 -9.71
C GLU A 54 33.30 2.86 -10.59
N THR A 55 32.36 1.98 -10.27
CA THR A 55 31.12 1.84 -11.06
C THR A 55 29.96 2.45 -10.29
N PRO A 56 29.18 3.37 -10.89
CA PRO A 56 28.00 3.91 -10.23
C PRO A 56 26.95 2.81 -10.04
N ALA A 57 26.32 2.81 -8.87
CA ALA A 57 25.23 1.91 -8.53
C ALA A 57 24.17 2.63 -7.70
N ILE A 58 22.91 2.21 -7.86
CA ILE A 58 21.75 2.70 -7.10
C ILE A 58 21.50 1.74 -5.94
N ILE A 59 21.36 2.25 -4.73
CA ILE A 59 20.97 1.43 -3.58
C ILE A 59 19.48 1.13 -3.67
N VAL A 60 19.13 -0.16 -3.59
CA VAL A 60 17.74 -0.65 -3.68
C VAL A 60 17.30 -1.40 -2.42
N SER A 61 18.12 -1.35 -1.37
CA SER A 61 17.74 -1.85 -0.06
C SER A 61 16.65 -0.97 0.55
N PRO A 62 15.62 -1.56 1.18
CA PRO A 62 14.61 -0.79 1.89
C PRO A 62 15.20 0.10 2.98
N ASP A 63 14.66 1.30 3.17
CA ASP A 63 15.10 2.24 4.20
C ASP A 63 15.05 1.62 5.61
N THR A 64 14.04 0.78 5.89
CA THR A 64 13.90 0.06 7.17
C THR A 64 15.05 -0.91 7.46
N TRP A 65 15.71 -1.42 6.42
CA TRP A 65 16.91 -2.23 6.54
C TRP A 65 18.15 -1.36 6.72
N LEU A 66 18.24 -0.26 5.97
CA LEU A 66 19.38 0.67 6.02
C LEU A 66 19.50 1.39 7.36
N GLU A 67 18.37 1.69 8.02
CA GLU A 67 18.34 2.29 9.36
C GLU A 67 18.94 1.39 10.46
N GLN A 68 19.18 0.10 10.19
CA GLN A 68 19.78 -0.85 11.12
C GLN A 68 21.31 -0.92 11.01
N ASP A 69 21.93 -0.02 10.23
CA ASP A 69 23.37 0.02 9.94
C ASP A 69 23.90 -1.36 9.48
N PRO A 70 23.37 -1.91 8.36
CA PRO A 70 23.71 -3.26 7.94
C PRO A 70 25.16 -3.35 7.42
N GLU A 71 25.79 -4.52 7.55
CA GLU A 71 27.12 -4.77 6.98
C GLU A 71 27.15 -4.74 5.44
N PHE A 72 25.98 -4.88 4.81
CA PHE A 72 25.84 -4.86 3.37
C PHE A 72 24.51 -4.27 2.90
N VAL A 73 24.52 -3.80 1.67
CA VAL A 73 23.37 -3.27 0.94
C VAL A 73 23.19 -4.02 -0.39
N GLN A 74 22.02 -3.87 -0.97
CA GLN A 74 21.72 -4.33 -2.32
C GLN A 74 21.75 -3.14 -3.26
N ALA A 75 22.43 -3.30 -4.39
CA ALA A 75 22.58 -2.24 -5.37
C ALA A 75 22.35 -2.72 -6.79
N VAL A 76 21.87 -1.82 -7.65
CA VAL A 76 21.68 -2.01 -9.09
C VAL A 76 22.83 -1.37 -9.85
N LEU A 77 23.41 -2.12 -10.78
CA LEU A 77 24.52 -1.65 -11.61
C LEU A 77 24.05 -0.58 -12.60
N MET A 78 24.82 0.49 -12.77
CA MET A 78 24.56 1.50 -13.81
C MET A 78 25.63 1.51 -14.90
N THR A 79 25.25 1.92 -16.09
CA THR A 79 26.17 2.11 -17.22
C THR A 79 25.82 3.35 -18.05
N THR A 80 26.82 3.92 -18.72
CA THR A 80 26.66 4.99 -19.71
C THR A 80 26.72 4.49 -21.14
N LYS A 81 27.01 3.19 -21.35
CA LYS A 81 27.06 2.59 -22.68
C LYS A 81 25.66 2.39 -23.21
N GLU A 82 25.45 2.72 -24.48
CA GLU A 82 24.24 2.36 -25.20
C GLU A 82 24.07 0.83 -25.17
N ASN A 83 22.93 0.39 -24.68
CA ASN A 83 22.54 -1.02 -24.64
C ASN A 83 21.21 -1.17 -25.39
N GLU A 84 20.93 -2.36 -25.90
CA GLU A 84 19.58 -2.69 -26.38
C GLU A 84 18.61 -2.43 -25.23
N GLN A 85 17.66 -1.51 -25.41
CA GLN A 85 16.72 -1.13 -24.36
C GLN A 85 15.83 -2.33 -23.99
N LEU A 86 16.22 -3.05 -22.95
CA LEU A 86 15.39 -4.09 -22.34
C LEU A 86 14.34 -3.44 -21.44
N LEU A 87 13.24 -4.13 -21.19
CA LEU A 87 12.23 -3.67 -20.23
C LEU A 87 12.77 -3.54 -18.79
N THR A 88 13.90 -4.19 -18.50
CA THR A 88 14.61 -4.10 -17.21
C THR A 88 15.60 -2.93 -17.16
N HIS A 89 15.74 -2.17 -18.25
CA HIS A 89 16.62 -1.00 -18.31
C HIS A 89 15.84 0.27 -18.04
N VAL A 90 16.32 1.04 -17.06
CA VAL A 90 15.68 2.29 -16.66
C VAL A 90 16.65 3.44 -16.89
N GLU A 91 16.21 4.45 -17.61
CA GLU A 91 16.96 5.69 -17.76
C GLU A 91 16.96 6.45 -16.43
N VAL A 92 18.16 6.65 -15.89
CA VAL A 92 18.36 7.35 -14.63
C VAL A 92 19.50 8.32 -14.81
N MET A 93 19.30 9.57 -14.40
CA MET A 93 20.37 10.54 -14.46
C MET A 93 21.44 10.19 -13.40
N CYS A 94 22.72 10.44 -13.70
CA CYS A 94 23.80 10.32 -12.72
C CYS A 94 24.55 11.66 -12.71
N ARG A 95 25.85 11.66 -13.01
CA ARG A 95 26.54 12.88 -13.49
C ARG A 95 26.23 13.17 -14.96
N VAL A 96 25.94 12.11 -15.70
CA VAL A 96 25.54 12.12 -17.11
C VAL A 96 24.32 11.20 -17.27
N PRO A 97 23.53 11.33 -18.35
CA PRO A 97 22.47 10.38 -18.65
C PRO A 97 23.02 8.95 -18.66
N SER A 98 22.40 8.08 -17.87
CA SER A 98 22.86 6.72 -17.61
C SER A 98 21.67 5.76 -17.61
N ILE A 99 21.97 4.47 -17.64
CA ILE A 99 20.99 3.38 -17.63
C ILE A 99 21.25 2.52 -16.40
N ALA A 100 20.21 2.30 -15.59
CA ALA A 100 20.18 1.32 -14.51
C ALA A 100 19.79 -0.06 -15.08
N LEU A 101 20.62 -1.07 -14.82
CA LEU A 101 20.44 -2.43 -15.29
C LEU A 101 19.77 -3.26 -14.21
N CYS A 102 18.43 -3.24 -14.14
CA CYS A 102 17.69 -3.85 -13.03
C CYS A 102 17.79 -5.39 -13.02
N GLU A 103 18.24 -6.00 -14.11
CA GLU A 103 18.61 -7.42 -14.15
C GLU A 103 19.92 -7.74 -13.39
N ARG A 104 20.69 -6.71 -13.04
CA ARG A 104 21.98 -6.83 -12.33
C ARG A 104 21.91 -6.22 -10.93
N ILE A 105 21.14 -6.86 -10.05
CA ILE A 105 21.14 -6.58 -8.61
C ILE A 105 22.25 -7.40 -7.94
N PHE A 106 23.05 -6.75 -7.10
CA PHE A 106 24.15 -7.42 -6.41
C PHE A 106 24.33 -6.91 -4.98
N LYS A 107 24.97 -7.75 -4.15
CA LYS A 107 25.36 -7.43 -2.78
C LYS A 107 26.60 -6.53 -2.80
N VAL A 108 26.58 -5.47 -2.02
CA VAL A 108 27.71 -4.56 -1.78
C VAL A 108 27.94 -4.46 -0.28
N ASP A 109 29.14 -4.82 0.18
CA ASP A 109 29.53 -4.59 1.57
C ASP A 109 29.73 -3.08 1.79
N THR A 110 29.34 -2.56 2.96
CA THR A 110 29.32 -1.11 3.22
C THR A 110 30.70 -0.45 3.09
N ASP A 111 31.78 -1.18 3.36
CA ASP A 111 33.17 -0.74 3.17
C ASP A 111 33.52 -0.41 1.70
N ARG A 112 32.73 -0.92 0.75
CA ARG A 112 32.92 -0.69 -0.69
C ARG A 112 32.12 0.48 -1.23
N ILE A 113 31.27 1.10 -0.42
CA ILE A 113 30.50 2.28 -0.80
C ILE A 113 31.42 3.50 -0.75
N GLY A 114 31.68 4.07 -1.92
CA GLY A 114 32.57 5.22 -2.10
C GLY A 114 31.84 6.55 -2.13
N GLU A 115 32.20 7.42 -3.08
CA GLU A 115 31.66 8.77 -3.16
C GLU A 115 30.16 8.78 -3.51
N TYR A 116 29.39 9.55 -2.74
CA TYR A 116 28.00 9.91 -3.07
C TYR A 116 27.93 10.75 -4.34
N ILE A 117 27.01 10.39 -5.24
CA ILE A 117 26.79 11.12 -6.49
C ILE A 117 25.55 12.00 -6.37
N ARG A 118 24.38 11.38 -6.20
CA ARG A 118 23.07 12.01 -6.02
C ARG A 118 22.06 10.97 -5.56
N SER A 119 20.83 11.40 -5.30
CA SER A 119 19.68 10.51 -5.11
C SER A 119 18.79 10.53 -6.35
N CYS A 120 18.16 9.42 -6.67
CA CYS A 120 17.15 9.33 -7.72
C CYS A 120 15.94 10.23 -7.38
N THR A 121 15.26 10.73 -8.41
CA THR A 121 13.93 11.33 -8.23
C THR A 121 12.90 10.26 -7.90
N GLU A 122 11.74 10.67 -7.40
CA GLU A 122 10.63 9.75 -7.10
C GLU A 122 10.16 9.00 -8.36
N GLU A 123 10.14 9.68 -9.51
CA GLU A 123 9.80 9.04 -10.79
C GLU A 123 10.86 8.03 -11.25
N GLU A 124 12.15 8.32 -11.03
CA GLU A 124 13.25 7.42 -11.40
C GLU A 124 13.24 6.17 -10.53
N ILE A 125 13.15 6.33 -9.21
CA ILE A 125 13.17 5.18 -8.29
C ILE A 125 11.92 4.31 -8.45
N GLN A 126 10.75 4.91 -8.73
CA GLN A 126 9.53 4.15 -9.02
C GLN A 126 9.73 3.25 -10.25
N LYS A 127 10.28 3.78 -11.34
CA LYS A 127 10.56 2.97 -12.55
C LYS A 127 11.59 1.87 -12.28
N VAL A 128 12.60 2.16 -11.46
CA VAL A 128 13.58 1.15 -11.02
C VAL A 128 12.88 0.04 -10.24
N ASP A 129 12.02 0.37 -9.28
CA ASP A 129 11.27 -0.61 -8.49
C ASP A 129 10.35 -1.47 -9.38
N GLU A 130 9.64 -0.86 -10.34
CA GLU A 130 8.82 -1.57 -11.34
C GLU A 130 9.67 -2.52 -12.21
N ALA A 131 10.84 -2.09 -12.68
CA ALA A 131 11.75 -2.91 -13.46
C ALA A 131 12.37 -4.06 -12.65
N ILE A 132 12.62 -3.85 -11.36
CA ILE A 132 13.05 -4.89 -10.42
C ILE A 132 11.92 -5.91 -10.21
N MET A 133 10.68 -5.45 -10.00
CA MET A 133 9.52 -6.34 -9.90
C MET A 133 9.38 -7.22 -11.13
N LEU A 134 9.52 -6.63 -12.33
CA LEU A 134 9.52 -7.38 -13.59
C LEU A 134 10.67 -8.41 -13.64
N THR A 135 11.87 -8.02 -13.25
CA THR A 135 13.07 -8.89 -13.20
C THR A 135 12.85 -10.09 -12.27
N LEU A 136 12.21 -9.88 -11.13
CA LEU A 136 11.91 -10.92 -10.14
C LEU A 136 10.66 -11.75 -10.48
N GLY A 137 9.95 -11.42 -11.56
CA GLY A 137 8.69 -12.06 -11.93
C GLY A 137 7.55 -11.76 -10.96
N ILE A 138 7.66 -10.66 -10.19
CA ILE A 138 6.59 -10.17 -9.32
C ILE A 138 5.66 -9.36 -10.21
N THR A 139 4.67 -10.03 -10.80
CA THR A 139 3.58 -9.33 -11.47
C THR A 139 2.63 -8.78 -10.42
N GLU A 140 2.37 -7.48 -10.45
CA GLU A 140 1.17 -6.97 -9.80
C GLU A 140 -0.01 -7.75 -10.35
N ASN A 141 -0.80 -8.37 -9.48
CA ASN A 141 -2.06 -9.00 -9.87
C ASN A 141 -3.09 -7.91 -10.21
N ASN A 142 -2.77 -7.05 -11.18
CA ASN A 142 -3.68 -6.13 -11.83
C ASN A 142 -4.48 -6.90 -12.87
N ASN A 143 -5.06 -8.04 -12.48
CA ASN A 143 -6.10 -8.66 -13.28
C ASN A 143 -7.24 -7.64 -13.33
N THR A 144 -7.29 -6.86 -14.41
CA THR A 144 -8.36 -5.89 -14.67
C THR A 144 -9.72 -6.60 -14.62
N ALA A 145 -9.75 -7.88 -14.97
CA ALA A 145 -10.90 -8.77 -14.82
C ALA A 145 -11.35 -8.95 -13.36
N ASP A 146 -10.41 -9.03 -12.42
CA ASP A 146 -10.72 -9.19 -10.99
C ASP A 146 -11.13 -7.84 -10.38
N GLN A 147 -10.51 -6.73 -10.79
CA GLN A 147 -10.96 -5.38 -10.41
C GLN A 147 -12.37 -5.07 -10.92
N GLU A 148 -12.69 -5.43 -12.16
CA GLU A 148 -14.02 -5.21 -12.74
C GLU A 148 -15.07 -6.12 -12.09
N LYS A 149 -14.72 -7.36 -11.74
CA LYS A 149 -15.59 -8.25 -10.95
C LYS A 149 -15.87 -7.67 -9.56
N ILE A 150 -14.85 -7.15 -8.86
CA ILE A 150 -15.01 -6.53 -7.54
C ILE A 150 -16.01 -5.37 -7.64
N LYS A 151 -15.83 -4.49 -8.63
CA LYS A 151 -16.74 -3.34 -8.87
C LYS A 151 -18.17 -3.77 -9.20
N GLN A 152 -18.35 -4.85 -9.96
CA GLN A 152 -19.67 -5.41 -10.27
C GLN A 152 -20.34 -6.00 -9.01
N LEU A 153 -19.59 -6.73 -8.19
CA LEU A 153 -20.08 -7.30 -6.94
C LEU A 153 -20.48 -6.21 -5.94
N GLU A 154 -19.70 -5.15 -5.80
CA GLU A 154 -20.04 -4.00 -4.95
C GLU A 154 -21.35 -3.33 -5.39
N LYS A 155 -21.56 -3.18 -6.71
CA LYS A 155 -22.80 -2.61 -7.26
C LYS A 155 -24.01 -3.51 -7.02
N GLN A 156 -23.83 -4.84 -7.10
CA GLN A 156 -24.90 -5.79 -6.77
C GLN A 156 -25.25 -5.73 -5.28
N LEU A 157 -24.24 -5.72 -4.41
CA LEU A 157 -24.42 -5.61 -2.95
C LEU A 157 -25.14 -4.33 -2.55
N ALA A 158 -24.83 -3.20 -3.21
CA ALA A 158 -25.51 -1.93 -2.95
C ALA A 158 -26.99 -1.98 -3.31
N LYS A 159 -27.35 -2.57 -4.46
CA LYS A 159 -28.75 -2.75 -4.87
C LYS A 159 -29.50 -3.69 -3.91
N GLU A 160 -28.85 -4.77 -3.49
CA GLU A 160 -29.47 -5.73 -2.58
C GLU A 160 -29.74 -5.12 -1.21
N LYS A 161 -28.80 -4.34 -0.66
CA LYS A 161 -29.01 -3.54 0.55
C LYS A 161 -30.17 -2.57 0.40
N GLU A 162 -30.23 -1.81 -0.70
CA GLU A 162 -31.34 -0.88 -0.94
C GLU A 162 -32.69 -1.61 -1.01
N THR A 163 -32.75 -2.78 -1.66
CA THR A 163 -33.97 -3.58 -1.70
C THR A 163 -34.36 -4.11 -0.31
N SER A 164 -33.39 -4.56 0.48
CA SER A 164 -33.59 -5.02 1.85
C SER A 164 -34.12 -3.89 2.75
N ASP A 165 -33.52 -2.70 2.67
CA ASP A 165 -33.94 -1.53 3.44
C ASP A 165 -35.36 -1.08 3.07
N ARG A 166 -35.70 -1.11 1.77
CA ARG A 166 -37.05 -0.80 1.29
C ARG A 166 -38.08 -1.83 1.79
N ILE A 167 -37.71 -3.11 1.81
CA ILE A 167 -38.57 -4.18 2.33
C ILE A 167 -38.79 -3.98 3.83
N LEU A 168 -37.73 -3.71 4.59
CA LEU A 168 -37.81 -3.42 6.03
C LEU A 168 -38.67 -2.18 6.35
N ALA A 169 -38.61 -1.14 5.52
CA ALA A 169 -39.44 0.05 5.67
C ALA A 169 -40.93 -0.28 5.50
N LYS A 170 -41.29 -1.04 4.45
CA LYS A 170 -42.67 -1.48 4.23
C LYS A 170 -43.20 -2.34 5.37
N PHE A 171 -42.39 -3.28 5.87
CA PHE A 171 -42.78 -4.09 7.02
C PHE A 171 -43.01 -3.25 8.28
N ARG A 172 -42.21 -2.20 8.52
CA ARG A 172 -42.43 -1.27 9.63
C ARG A 172 -43.76 -0.52 9.50
N GLU A 173 -44.01 0.09 8.35
CA GLU A 173 -45.26 0.81 8.08
C GLU A 173 -46.49 -0.09 8.25
N GLU A 174 -46.43 -1.33 7.76
CA GLU A 174 -47.52 -2.29 7.89
C GLU A 174 -47.73 -2.73 9.35
N THR A 175 -46.64 -2.89 10.12
CA THR A 175 -46.70 -3.19 11.56
C THR A 175 -47.31 -2.05 12.36
N GLU A 176 -46.93 -0.80 12.07
CA GLU A 176 -47.48 0.40 12.71
C GLU A 176 -48.97 0.55 12.43
N ARG A 177 -49.37 0.38 11.16
CA ARG A 177 -50.77 0.43 10.74
C ARG A 177 -51.63 -0.65 11.43
N TYR A 178 -51.09 -1.85 11.59
CA TYR A 178 -51.75 -2.92 12.32
C TYR A 178 -51.90 -2.59 13.81
N ASN A 179 -50.84 -2.05 14.46
CA ASN A 179 -50.87 -1.63 15.86
C ASN A 179 -51.81 -0.45 16.13
N GLU A 180 -51.99 0.46 15.17
CA GLU A 180 -52.99 1.55 15.24
C GLU A 180 -54.42 1.02 15.16
N LEU A 181 -54.69 0.11 14.22
CA LEU A 181 -55.99 -0.57 14.11
C LEU A 181 -56.34 -1.37 15.38
N GLU A 182 -55.36 -2.04 16.00
CA GLU A 182 -55.56 -2.73 17.28
C GLU A 182 -55.86 -1.75 18.43
N ARG A 183 -55.24 -0.56 18.45
CA ARG A 183 -55.52 0.49 19.44
C ARG A 183 -56.92 1.10 19.27
N GLU A 184 -57.36 1.35 18.02
CA GLU A 184 -58.69 1.91 17.75
C GLU A 184 -59.83 0.94 18.09
N LYS A 185 -59.63 -0.38 17.92
CA LYS A 185 -60.67 -1.38 18.20
C LYS A 185 -60.87 -1.71 19.69
N GLY A 186 -59.99 -1.27 20.59
CA GLY A 186 -60.23 -1.30 22.04
C GLY A 186 -60.34 -2.68 22.68
N TYR A 187 -59.71 -3.73 22.13
CA TYR A 187 -59.78 -5.12 22.63
C TYR A 187 -58.95 -5.42 23.89
N GLY A 188 -58.32 -4.43 24.51
CA GLY A 188 -57.27 -4.63 25.53
C GLY A 188 -57.66 -5.40 26.80
N ASN A 189 -58.96 -5.62 27.07
CA ASN A 189 -59.45 -6.30 28.27
C ASN A 189 -60.19 -7.62 28.01
N ASP A 190 -60.32 -8.06 26.76
CA ASP A 190 -60.99 -9.33 26.43
C ASP A 190 -60.07 -10.53 26.67
N LYS A 191 -60.55 -11.50 27.45
CA LYS A 191 -59.77 -12.68 27.87
C LYS A 191 -59.34 -13.56 26.69
N GLU A 192 -60.17 -13.64 25.65
CA GLU A 192 -59.84 -14.34 24.40
C GLU A 192 -58.77 -13.60 23.59
N TYR A 193 -58.78 -12.27 23.59
CA TYR A 193 -57.80 -11.44 22.90
C TYR A 193 -56.40 -11.57 23.53
N ILE A 194 -56.31 -11.52 24.86
CA ILE A 194 -55.07 -11.74 25.60
C ILE A 194 -54.48 -13.13 25.30
N ARG A 195 -55.34 -14.16 25.25
CA ARG A 195 -54.93 -15.52 24.91
C ARG A 195 -54.40 -15.62 23.47
N ALA A 196 -55.09 -15.01 22.51
CA ALA A 196 -54.67 -15.01 21.11
C ALA A 196 -53.32 -14.32 20.89
N ILE A 197 -53.06 -13.21 21.59
CA ILE A 197 -51.74 -12.54 21.54
C ILE A 197 -50.64 -13.43 22.12
N ALA A 198 -50.88 -14.04 23.28
CA ALA A 198 -49.89 -14.93 23.89
C ALA A 198 -49.58 -16.14 22.98
N GLU A 199 -50.60 -16.75 22.37
CA GLU A 199 -50.42 -17.84 21.41
C GLU A 199 -49.65 -17.36 20.17
N ARG A 200 -49.99 -16.20 19.59
CA ARG A 200 -49.27 -15.59 18.46
C ARG A 200 -47.79 -15.38 18.78
N ASP A 201 -47.47 -14.83 19.95
CA ASP A 201 -46.10 -14.51 20.32
C ASP A 201 -45.24 -15.78 20.52
N VAL A 202 -45.83 -16.85 21.06
CA VAL A 202 -45.20 -18.17 21.16
C VAL A 202 -44.95 -18.79 19.78
N TYR A 203 -45.93 -18.72 18.87
CA TYR A 203 -45.73 -19.22 17.49
C TYR A 203 -44.69 -18.41 16.73
N LYS A 204 -44.67 -17.09 16.92
CA LYS A 204 -43.70 -16.21 16.28
C LYS A 204 -42.28 -16.53 16.72
N SER A 205 -42.04 -16.75 18.02
CA SER A 205 -40.70 -17.11 18.49
C SER A 205 -40.23 -18.46 17.94
N MET A 206 -41.09 -19.50 17.97
CA MET A 206 -40.77 -20.80 17.36
C MET A 206 -40.44 -20.70 15.86
N TYR A 207 -41.17 -19.87 15.11
CA TYR A 207 -40.94 -19.70 13.68
C TYR A 207 -39.63 -18.95 13.38
N MET A 208 -39.31 -17.92 14.17
CA MET A 208 -38.04 -17.19 14.04
C MET A 208 -36.83 -18.09 14.34
N ASP A 209 -36.91 -18.92 15.39
CA ASP A 209 -35.87 -19.91 15.71
C ASP A 209 -35.62 -20.89 14.56
N LEU A 210 -36.69 -21.35 13.88
CA LEU A 210 -36.58 -22.24 12.73
C LEU A 210 -35.91 -21.55 11.53
N LEU A 211 -36.21 -20.27 11.31
CA LEU A 211 -35.58 -19.47 10.25
C LEU A 211 -34.09 -19.22 10.51
N GLU A 212 -33.71 -18.87 11.74
CA GLU A 212 -32.31 -18.68 12.11
C GLU A 212 -31.49 -19.95 11.90
N ARG A 213 -32.03 -21.12 12.28
CA ARG A 213 -31.37 -22.41 12.04
C ARG A 213 -31.18 -22.73 10.56
N LYS A 214 -32.10 -22.26 9.70
CA LYS A 214 -32.01 -22.45 8.24
C LYS A 214 -31.06 -21.45 7.58
N MET A 215 -30.87 -20.27 8.16
CA MET A 215 -29.93 -19.26 7.66
C MET A 215 -28.48 -19.52 8.10
N ASN A 216 -28.29 -20.15 9.25
CA ASN A 216 -26.97 -20.42 9.84
C ASN A 216 -26.43 -21.85 9.57
N GLY A 217 -27.13 -22.65 8.77
CA GLY A 217 -26.72 -23.99 8.34
C GLY A 217 -26.48 -24.05 6.84
#